data_AF-D3IGQ7-F1
#
_entry.id   AF-D3IGQ7-F1
#
_cell.length_a   1.000
_cell.length_b   1.000
_cell.length_c   1.000
_cell.angle_alpha   90.00
_cell.angle_beta   90.00
_cell.angle_gamma   90.00
#
_symmetry.space_group_name_H-M   'P 1'
#
loop_
_entity.id
_entity.type
_entity.pdbx_description
1 polymer ?
#
loop_
_entity_poly.entity_id
_entity_poly.type
_entity_poly.pdbx_seq_one_letter_code
_entity_poly.pdbx_strand_id
1 'polypeptide(L)'
;MMVGVIRNYSGTFDGQGHALTVNWNHTSFVDIAPFKNVAGATIKNLHVKGQNEATGNSFLSGLIQNAYGTVTVSGCVSDVDIKGSSNLAGMIQMVNLNTEVIITDCVVKGALNSATKSIGGFVDYQSGSCTLTNCLYAGTNNATTDNNTFADNATLTNCYYLNACGKPQGTQVTEEQLKSGEVTKKLQGNRTDKCYWAQLLGEMPGLYCAADKSKANYVYYDAAKKGWACEDFRLTDGTPLPIGLDFTAANVTYERKFNGTQNATLCLPYDLYAQGFKAYTLSGGNKNEVHFKEVDDKLTAYTPYYITANGMPQLGGRNIEVKAYKDDKMTTPAAGYKFTGTVAGVSNATAAAANAYILQDDGKFHKVTTAYSATIPAYRAYIICPPQASGAKELSVVLDGETTGIDGVTNGRADGPVYDLQGRRVADRLDAAARHRLPAGVYIVGGRKVVVK
;
A
#
# COMPACT_ATOMS: atom_id res chain seq x y z
N MET A 1 25.12 12.86 -28.57
CA MET A 1 25.88 12.10 -29.59
C MET A 1 25.23 10.73 -29.70
N MET A 2 24.97 10.24 -30.91
CA MET A 2 24.41 8.90 -31.15
C MET A 2 25.53 7.93 -31.52
N VAL A 3 25.43 6.68 -31.07
CA VAL A 3 26.34 5.59 -31.45
C VAL A 3 25.82 4.94 -32.73
N GLY A 4 26.69 4.42 -33.58
CA GLY A 4 26.26 3.65 -34.76
C GLY A 4 25.88 4.49 -35.98
N VAL A 5 26.26 5.77 -36.04
CA VAL A 5 25.84 6.69 -37.13
C VAL A 5 26.56 6.42 -38.44
N ILE A 6 27.89 6.27 -38.41
CA ILE A 6 28.71 6.05 -39.62
C ILE A 6 28.91 4.56 -39.91
N ARG A 7 29.10 3.76 -38.85
CA ARG A 7 29.27 2.30 -38.91
C ARG A 7 28.37 1.66 -37.88
N ASN A 8 27.83 0.48 -38.19
CA ASN A 8 27.00 -0.27 -37.26
C ASN A 8 27.78 -0.58 -35.97
N TYR A 9 27.12 -0.42 -34.83
CA TYR A 9 27.64 -0.87 -33.55
C TYR A 9 27.45 -2.37 -33.40
N SER A 10 28.53 -3.12 -33.14
CA SER A 10 28.52 -4.58 -33.02
C SER A 10 29.12 -5.10 -31.70
N GLY A 11 29.29 -4.21 -30.73
CA GLY A 11 29.90 -4.52 -29.44
C GLY A 11 28.90 -4.93 -28.37
N THR A 12 29.42 -5.11 -27.16
CA THR A 12 28.60 -5.15 -25.93
C THR A 12 28.66 -3.81 -25.23
N PHE A 13 27.50 -3.19 -25.02
CA PHE A 13 27.34 -2.00 -24.18
C PHE A 13 26.70 -2.43 -22.86
N ASP A 14 27.43 -2.26 -21.75
CA ASP A 14 26.91 -2.49 -20.40
C ASP A 14 26.78 -1.15 -19.68
N GLY A 15 25.54 -0.70 -19.47
CA GLY A 15 25.24 0.52 -18.75
C GLY A 15 25.50 0.43 -17.25
N GLN A 16 25.72 -0.78 -16.71
CA GLN A 16 25.98 -1.02 -15.27
C GLN A 16 24.94 -0.39 -14.34
N GLY A 17 23.69 -0.25 -14.80
CA GLY A 17 22.59 0.37 -14.07
C GLY A 17 22.60 1.92 -14.10
N HIS A 18 23.56 2.55 -14.78
CA HIS A 18 23.59 4.00 -14.93
C HIS A 18 22.51 4.50 -15.89
N ALA A 19 22.15 5.77 -15.69
CA ALA A 19 21.21 6.48 -16.55
C ALA A 19 21.94 7.31 -17.62
N LEU A 20 21.64 7.06 -18.89
CA LEU A 20 21.94 7.95 -20.00
C LEU A 20 20.80 8.96 -20.14
N THR A 21 21.09 10.25 -20.03
CA THR A 21 20.09 11.30 -20.24
C THR A 21 20.19 11.84 -21.67
N VAL A 22 19.07 11.85 -22.40
CA VAL A 22 18.96 12.39 -23.76
C VAL A 22 17.91 13.48 -23.80
N ASN A 23 18.24 14.62 -24.42
CA ASN A 23 17.33 15.75 -24.61
C ASN A 23 17.54 16.34 -26.01
N TRP A 24 17.03 15.68 -27.03
CA TRP A 24 17.28 16.06 -28.42
C TRP A 24 16.04 16.70 -29.06
N ASN A 25 16.24 17.91 -29.58
CA ASN A 25 15.20 18.70 -30.22
C ASN A 25 15.58 19.00 -31.67
N HIS A 26 14.69 18.67 -32.61
CA HIS A 26 14.95 18.82 -34.05
C HIS A 26 13.74 19.36 -34.80
N THR A 27 13.99 20.19 -35.81
CA THR A 27 12.94 20.80 -36.66
C THR A 27 12.94 20.28 -38.10
N SER A 28 13.95 19.50 -38.48
CA SER A 28 14.11 18.88 -39.79
C SER A 28 13.97 17.36 -39.71
N PHE A 29 14.02 16.68 -40.86
CA PHE A 29 13.99 15.22 -40.88
C PHE A 29 15.14 14.63 -40.08
N VAL A 30 14.84 13.69 -39.18
CA VAL A 30 15.83 13.08 -38.31
C VAL A 30 15.39 11.72 -37.79
N ASP A 31 16.36 10.81 -37.69
CA ASP A 31 16.25 9.58 -36.92
C ASP A 31 16.98 9.76 -35.60
N ILE A 32 16.31 9.48 -34.48
CA ILE A 32 16.88 9.73 -33.16
C ILE A 32 16.74 8.50 -32.28
N ALA A 33 17.88 7.95 -31.89
CA ALA A 33 18.00 6.97 -30.82
C ALA A 33 19.44 7.00 -30.26
N PRO A 34 19.67 6.65 -28.99
CA PRO A 34 21.02 6.47 -28.45
C PRO A 34 21.93 5.59 -29.33
N PHE A 35 21.39 4.50 -29.86
CA PHE A 35 22.04 3.61 -30.81
C PHE A 35 21.33 3.69 -32.15
N LYS A 36 21.93 4.37 -33.14
CA LYS A 36 21.33 4.49 -34.47
C LYS A 36 21.33 3.14 -35.17
N ASN A 37 22.48 2.61 -35.59
CA ASN A 37 22.54 1.31 -36.25
C ASN A 37 23.30 0.31 -35.38
N VAL A 38 22.67 -0.83 -35.09
CA VAL A 38 23.28 -1.95 -34.34
C VAL A 38 23.25 -3.22 -35.18
N ALA A 39 24.35 -3.98 -35.17
CA ALA A 39 24.46 -5.22 -35.91
C ALA A 39 25.22 -6.27 -35.10
N GLY A 40 24.59 -7.37 -34.70
CA GLY A 40 25.28 -8.42 -33.93
C GLY A 40 25.68 -7.98 -32.51
N ALA A 41 24.91 -7.09 -31.88
CA ALA A 41 25.30 -6.37 -30.65
C ALA A 41 24.51 -6.81 -29.41
N THR A 42 25.08 -6.52 -28.24
CA THR A 42 24.41 -6.67 -26.94
C THR A 42 24.33 -5.32 -26.25
N ILE A 43 23.14 -4.89 -25.83
CA ILE A 43 22.94 -3.70 -25.01
C ILE A 43 22.28 -4.13 -23.71
N LYS A 44 22.90 -3.83 -22.56
CA LYS A 44 22.40 -4.30 -21.27
C LYS A 44 22.56 -3.31 -20.14
N ASN A 45 21.72 -3.46 -19.11
CA ASN A 45 21.77 -2.70 -17.85
C ASN A 45 21.79 -1.18 -18.05
N LEU A 46 21.05 -0.68 -19.05
CA LEU A 46 21.06 0.74 -19.40
C LEU A 46 19.68 1.34 -19.17
N HIS A 47 19.64 2.41 -18.39
CA HIS A 47 18.46 3.25 -18.25
C HIS A 47 18.62 4.48 -19.14
N VAL A 48 17.74 4.66 -20.13
CA VAL A 48 17.69 5.89 -20.93
C VAL A 48 16.56 6.75 -20.42
N LYS A 49 16.83 8.02 -20.12
CA LYS A 49 15.83 8.98 -19.65
C LYS A 49 15.92 10.33 -20.34
N GLY A 50 14.87 11.13 -20.23
CA GLY A 50 14.83 12.51 -20.71
C GLY A 50 13.72 12.73 -21.73
N GLN A 51 13.85 13.72 -22.59
CA GLN A 51 12.77 14.13 -23.50
C GLN A 51 13.31 14.44 -24.89
N ASN A 52 12.76 13.78 -25.91
CA ASN A 52 13.13 14.00 -27.31
C ASN A 52 11.92 14.51 -28.09
N GLU A 53 12.10 15.63 -28.81
CA GLU A 53 11.06 16.22 -29.64
C GLU A 53 11.56 16.44 -31.08
N ALA A 54 10.74 16.05 -32.06
CA ALA A 54 10.99 16.35 -33.46
C ALA A 54 9.72 16.84 -34.18
N THR A 55 9.77 18.03 -34.77
CA THR A 55 8.62 18.63 -35.47
C THR A 55 8.62 18.38 -36.98
N GLY A 56 9.78 18.13 -37.59
CA GLY A 56 9.90 17.62 -38.96
C GLY A 56 9.63 16.12 -39.05
N ASN A 57 9.39 15.56 -40.25
CA ASN A 57 9.16 14.12 -40.45
C ASN A 57 10.27 13.30 -39.78
N SER A 58 9.95 12.40 -38.86
CA SER A 58 10.97 11.84 -37.96
C SER A 58 10.64 10.46 -37.45
N PHE A 59 11.68 9.67 -37.22
CA PHE A 59 11.59 8.33 -36.65
C PHE A 59 12.37 8.28 -35.35
N LEU A 60 11.69 8.12 -34.22
CA LEU A 60 12.35 8.21 -32.90
C LEU A 60 12.23 6.90 -32.13
N SER A 61 13.28 6.58 -31.39
CA SER A 61 13.28 5.45 -30.46
C SER A 61 13.91 5.80 -29.12
N GLY A 62 13.42 5.14 -28.07
CA GLY A 62 14.00 5.24 -26.73
C GLY A 62 15.41 4.66 -26.62
N LEU A 63 15.77 3.66 -27.45
CA LEU A 63 17.08 3.00 -27.37
C LEU A 63 17.76 2.77 -28.72
N ILE A 64 17.11 2.06 -29.65
CA ILE A 64 17.73 1.61 -30.91
C ILE A 64 16.93 2.09 -32.12
N GLN A 65 17.58 2.67 -33.13
CA GLN A 65 16.90 2.98 -34.38
C GLN A 65 16.74 1.73 -35.24
N ASN A 66 17.86 1.16 -35.71
CA ASN A 66 17.87 0.04 -36.65
C ASN A 66 18.68 -1.13 -36.10
N ALA A 67 18.05 -2.31 -36.04
CA ALA A 67 18.68 -3.57 -35.67
C ALA A 67 18.94 -4.46 -36.91
N TYR A 68 20.12 -5.10 -36.93
CA TYR A 68 20.58 -6.04 -37.94
C TYR A 68 21.23 -7.29 -37.31
N GLY A 69 21.09 -8.46 -37.93
CA GLY A 69 21.68 -9.71 -37.42
C GLY A 69 21.06 -10.15 -36.09
N THR A 70 21.84 -10.73 -35.19
CA THR A 70 21.36 -11.14 -33.85
C THR A 70 21.65 -10.04 -32.83
N VAL A 71 20.62 -9.43 -32.23
CA VAL A 71 20.75 -8.33 -31.26
C VAL A 71 20.09 -8.72 -29.95
N THR A 72 20.81 -8.54 -28.84
CA THR A 72 20.28 -8.79 -27.49
C THR A 72 20.12 -7.49 -26.71
N VAL A 73 18.95 -7.26 -26.13
CA VAL A 73 18.66 -6.13 -25.25
C VAL A 73 18.21 -6.67 -23.89
N SER A 74 18.96 -6.43 -22.82
CA SER A 74 18.63 -7.04 -21.52
C SER A 74 18.80 -6.10 -20.33
N GLY A 75 17.82 -6.02 -19.43
CA GLY A 75 17.93 -5.12 -18.29
C GLY A 75 17.95 -3.65 -18.70
N CYS A 76 17.20 -3.28 -19.75
CA CYS A 76 17.16 -1.92 -20.25
C CYS A 76 15.82 -1.24 -19.91
N VAL A 77 15.89 0.04 -19.58
CA VAL A 77 14.72 0.87 -19.27
C VAL A 77 14.69 2.05 -20.23
N SER A 78 13.57 2.21 -20.93
CA SER A 78 13.25 3.42 -21.69
C SER A 78 12.27 4.28 -20.90
N ASP A 79 12.82 5.33 -20.29
CA ASP A 79 12.14 6.38 -19.51
C ASP A 79 12.23 7.72 -20.25
N VAL A 80 12.04 7.66 -21.57
CA VAL A 80 12.17 8.82 -22.46
C VAL A 80 10.79 9.24 -22.91
N ASP A 81 10.44 10.50 -22.69
CA ASP A 81 9.28 11.09 -23.34
C ASP A 81 9.65 11.42 -24.79
N ILE A 82 8.91 10.85 -25.74
CA ILE A 82 9.17 10.98 -27.16
C ILE A 82 7.97 11.64 -27.81
N LYS A 83 8.20 12.81 -28.40
CA LYS A 83 7.22 13.53 -29.20
C LYS A 83 7.73 13.67 -30.63
N GLY A 84 7.02 13.09 -31.59
CA GLY A 84 7.44 13.11 -32.99
C GLY A 84 6.30 13.36 -33.95
N SER A 85 6.64 13.80 -35.15
CA SER A 85 5.66 14.03 -36.21
C SER A 85 5.25 12.74 -36.94
N SER A 86 6.07 11.68 -36.88
CA SER A 86 5.81 10.41 -37.55
C SER A 86 6.02 9.21 -36.60
N ASN A 87 6.68 8.12 -37.00
CA ASN A 87 6.70 6.89 -36.21
C ASN A 87 7.62 6.94 -34.99
N LEU A 88 7.15 6.36 -33.88
CA LEU A 88 7.90 6.28 -32.63
C LEU A 88 7.98 4.84 -32.14
N ALA A 89 9.03 4.52 -31.41
CA ALA A 89 9.13 3.27 -30.68
C ALA A 89 9.62 3.46 -29.25
N GLY A 90 9.05 2.71 -28.32
CA GLY A 90 9.51 2.73 -26.93
C GLY A 90 10.94 2.20 -26.77
N MET A 91 11.35 1.19 -27.54
CA MET A 91 12.66 0.53 -27.42
C MET A 91 13.43 0.44 -28.74
N ILE A 92 12.82 -0.04 -29.82
CA ILE A 92 13.50 -0.25 -31.11
C ILE A 92 12.61 0.23 -32.25
N GLN A 93 13.08 1.14 -33.11
CA GLN A 93 12.24 1.63 -34.21
C GLN A 93 12.09 0.59 -35.33
N MET A 94 13.17 -0.05 -35.77
CA MET A 94 13.14 -0.99 -36.89
C MET A 94 13.99 -2.25 -36.64
N VAL A 95 13.35 -3.40 -36.79
CA VAL A 95 13.98 -4.72 -36.85
C VAL A 95 13.96 -5.19 -38.30
N ASN A 96 15.13 -5.22 -38.93
CA ASN A 96 15.27 -5.47 -40.37
C ASN A 96 15.02 -6.94 -40.73
N LEU A 97 14.84 -7.22 -42.02
CA LEU A 97 14.75 -8.59 -42.53
C LEU A 97 16.01 -9.40 -42.14
N ASN A 98 15.85 -10.71 -41.91
CA ASN A 98 16.92 -11.61 -41.47
C ASN A 98 17.61 -11.18 -40.16
N THR A 99 16.86 -10.50 -39.28
CA THR A 99 17.32 -10.05 -37.95
C THR A 99 16.56 -10.80 -36.87
N GLU A 100 17.27 -11.20 -35.81
CA GLU A 100 16.71 -11.78 -34.60
C GLU A 100 16.99 -10.84 -33.42
N VAL A 101 15.94 -10.40 -32.75
CA VAL A 101 16.05 -9.54 -31.58
C VAL A 101 15.51 -10.26 -30.36
N ILE A 102 16.33 -10.32 -29.32
CA ILE A 102 15.99 -10.93 -28.04
C ILE A 102 15.96 -9.83 -26.98
N ILE A 103 14.79 -9.58 -26.38
CA ILE A 103 14.58 -8.55 -25.36
C ILE A 103 14.20 -9.25 -24.05
N THR A 104 14.97 -9.02 -22.98
CA THR A 104 14.75 -9.70 -21.69
C THR A 104 14.86 -8.74 -20.53
N ASP A 105 13.92 -8.80 -19.59
CA ASP A 105 13.94 -7.94 -18.40
C ASP A 105 14.01 -6.43 -18.76
N CYS A 106 13.11 -5.97 -19.63
CA CYS A 106 13.12 -4.58 -20.11
C CYS A 106 11.81 -3.84 -19.81
N VAL A 107 11.91 -2.52 -19.65
CA VAL A 107 10.77 -1.63 -19.34
C VAL A 107 10.69 -0.50 -20.36
N VAL A 108 9.48 -0.18 -20.81
CA VAL A 108 9.16 1.10 -21.47
C VAL A 108 8.14 1.83 -20.60
N LYS A 109 8.46 3.04 -20.14
CA LYS A 109 7.59 3.82 -19.24
C LYS A 109 7.48 5.31 -19.56
N GLY A 110 8.24 5.82 -20.53
CA GLY A 110 8.08 7.20 -21.01
C GLY A 110 6.79 7.43 -21.81
N ALA A 111 6.44 8.70 -22.02
CA ALA A 111 5.29 9.10 -22.83
C ALA A 111 5.60 9.10 -24.33
N LEU A 112 4.81 8.42 -25.16
CA LEU A 112 5.00 8.33 -26.61
C LEU A 112 3.88 9.08 -27.34
N ASN A 113 4.19 10.21 -27.99
CA ASN A 113 3.21 11.06 -28.64
C ASN A 113 3.57 11.33 -30.11
N SER A 114 2.88 10.64 -31.01
CA SER A 114 3.07 10.76 -32.46
C SER A 114 1.93 11.56 -33.10
N ALA A 115 2.24 12.52 -33.98
CA ALA A 115 1.20 13.23 -34.73
C ALA A 115 0.44 12.31 -35.71
N THR A 116 1.12 11.30 -36.29
CA THR A 116 0.50 10.26 -37.14
C THR A 116 -0.08 9.10 -36.35
N LYS A 117 0.14 9.06 -35.03
CA LYS A 117 -0.28 7.98 -34.12
C LYS A 117 0.31 6.61 -34.47
N SER A 118 1.43 6.57 -35.19
CA SER A 118 2.19 5.35 -35.47
C SER A 118 3.22 5.15 -34.36
N ILE A 119 2.99 4.18 -33.49
CA ILE A 119 3.80 3.94 -32.28
C ILE A 119 3.93 2.45 -31.98
N GLY A 120 5.15 1.94 -32.02
CA GLY A 120 5.50 0.66 -31.40
C GLY A 120 5.72 0.79 -29.90
N GLY A 121 4.94 0.10 -29.08
CA GLY A 121 5.10 0.18 -27.62
C GLY A 121 6.49 -0.29 -27.16
N PHE A 122 7.01 -1.39 -27.74
CA PHE A 122 8.44 -1.73 -27.68
C PHE A 122 9.10 -1.56 -29.05
N VAL A 123 8.54 -2.17 -30.09
CA VAL A 123 9.07 -2.18 -31.47
C VAL A 123 8.01 -1.69 -32.44
N ASP A 124 8.35 -0.73 -33.32
CA ASP A 124 7.41 -0.16 -34.30
C ASP A 124 7.36 -0.99 -35.59
N TYR A 125 8.49 -1.12 -36.28
CA TYR A 125 8.58 -1.89 -37.53
C TYR A 125 9.35 -3.19 -37.36
N GLN A 126 8.73 -4.33 -37.69
CA GLN A 126 9.33 -5.65 -37.56
C GLN A 126 9.22 -6.46 -38.87
N SER A 127 10.33 -6.51 -39.62
CA SER A 127 10.53 -7.47 -40.73
C SER A 127 11.34 -8.70 -40.35
N GLY A 128 12.02 -8.64 -39.20
CA GLY A 128 12.70 -9.78 -38.58
C GLY A 128 11.84 -10.44 -37.51
N SER A 129 12.49 -11.08 -36.54
CA SER A 129 11.82 -11.72 -35.40
C SER A 129 12.18 -11.03 -34.09
N CYS A 130 11.19 -10.93 -33.20
CA CYS A 130 11.36 -10.46 -31.83
C CYS A 130 10.89 -11.52 -30.84
N THR A 131 11.74 -11.82 -29.85
CA THR A 131 11.39 -12.62 -28.66
C THR A 131 11.52 -11.74 -27.44
N LEU A 132 10.43 -11.54 -26.70
CA LEU A 132 10.40 -10.73 -25.49
C LEU A 132 10.07 -11.61 -24.28
N THR A 133 10.88 -11.50 -23.24
CA THR A 133 10.73 -12.26 -22.00
C THR A 133 10.81 -11.34 -20.77
N ASN A 134 9.87 -11.47 -19.83
CA ASN A 134 9.84 -10.68 -18.59
C ASN A 134 9.86 -9.16 -18.85
N CYS A 135 9.04 -8.66 -19.78
CA CYS A 135 9.05 -7.24 -20.17
C CYS A 135 7.79 -6.50 -19.71
N LEU A 136 7.92 -5.21 -19.42
CA LEU A 136 6.83 -4.34 -18.96
C LEU A 136 6.65 -3.12 -19.87
N TYR A 137 5.46 -2.94 -20.43
CA TYR A 137 5.04 -1.67 -21.04
C TYR A 137 4.14 -0.89 -20.08
N ALA A 138 4.65 0.21 -19.52
CA ALA A 138 3.94 1.09 -18.60
C ALA A 138 3.81 2.53 -19.14
N GLY A 139 4.24 2.78 -20.38
CA GLY A 139 4.19 4.11 -21.01
C GLY A 139 2.76 4.61 -21.24
N THR A 140 2.65 5.93 -21.41
CA THR A 140 1.44 6.56 -21.95
C THR A 140 1.63 6.78 -23.44
N ASN A 141 0.55 6.75 -24.22
CA ASN A 141 0.63 6.95 -25.66
C ASN A 141 -0.67 7.53 -26.26
N ASN A 142 -0.59 8.00 -27.50
CA ASN A 142 -1.74 8.44 -28.30
C ASN A 142 -2.01 7.54 -29.53
N ALA A 143 -1.53 6.30 -29.49
CA ALA A 143 -1.60 5.35 -30.61
C ALA A 143 -3.06 4.92 -30.93
N THR A 144 -3.31 4.54 -32.18
CA THR A 144 -4.56 3.89 -32.62
C THR A 144 -4.39 2.38 -32.75
N THR A 145 -5.47 1.66 -33.07
CA THR A 145 -5.55 0.18 -33.06
C THR A 145 -4.59 -0.55 -34.00
N ASP A 146 -4.05 0.11 -35.02
CA ASP A 146 -3.18 -0.51 -36.04
C ASP A 146 -1.72 -0.67 -35.59
N ASN A 147 -1.44 -0.32 -34.33
CA ASN A 147 -0.12 -0.43 -33.70
C ASN A 147 0.00 -1.68 -32.82
N ASN A 148 1.17 -1.91 -32.20
CA ASN A 148 1.41 -3.06 -31.34
C ASN A 148 2.00 -2.66 -29.98
N THR A 149 1.45 -3.21 -28.89
CA THR A 149 1.89 -2.91 -27.52
C THR A 149 3.32 -3.37 -27.25
N PHE A 150 3.73 -4.49 -27.83
CA PHE A 150 5.10 -4.96 -27.79
C PHE A 150 5.73 -4.89 -29.18
N ALA A 151 5.30 -5.73 -30.12
CA ALA A 151 5.87 -5.77 -31.46
C ALA A 151 5.00 -6.63 -32.39
N ASP A 152 5.02 -6.39 -33.70
CA ASP A 152 4.24 -7.19 -34.65
C ASP A 152 4.71 -8.66 -34.69
N ASN A 153 3.79 -9.63 -34.63
CA ASN A 153 4.08 -11.08 -34.69
C ASN A 153 5.23 -11.56 -33.77
N ALA A 154 5.42 -10.93 -32.61
CA ALA A 154 6.48 -11.30 -31.66
C ALA A 154 6.13 -12.48 -30.75
N THR A 155 7.15 -13.21 -30.29
CA THR A 155 7.01 -14.25 -29.27
C THR A 155 7.12 -13.62 -27.89
N LEU A 156 6.05 -13.68 -27.10
CA LEU A 156 5.99 -13.05 -25.77
C LEU A 156 5.91 -14.10 -24.67
N THR A 157 6.78 -13.99 -23.67
CA THR A 157 6.74 -14.82 -22.46
C THR A 157 6.81 -13.95 -21.22
N ASN A 158 5.83 -14.06 -20.32
CA ASN A 158 5.81 -13.29 -19.07
C ASN A 158 5.88 -11.76 -19.27
N CYS A 159 5.13 -11.24 -20.25
CA CYS A 159 5.10 -9.82 -20.62
C CYS A 159 3.81 -9.15 -20.15
N TYR A 160 3.93 -7.96 -19.58
CA TYR A 160 2.82 -7.22 -18.96
C TYR A 160 2.68 -5.81 -19.53
N TYR A 161 1.45 -5.29 -19.59
CA TYR A 161 1.20 -3.91 -20.01
C TYR A 161 0.16 -3.19 -19.14
N LEU A 162 0.35 -1.90 -18.90
CA LEU A 162 -0.66 -1.05 -18.24
C LEU A 162 -1.68 -0.53 -19.27
N ASN A 163 -1.17 0.25 -20.22
CA ASN A 163 -1.93 0.84 -21.32
C ASN A 163 -1.61 0.08 -22.59
N ALA A 164 -2.60 -0.24 -23.41
CA ALA A 164 -2.31 -0.78 -24.74
C ALA A 164 -1.69 0.33 -25.61
N CYS A 165 -0.76 -0.03 -26.49
CA CYS A 165 -0.26 0.83 -27.56
C CYS A 165 -0.74 0.22 -28.89
N GLY A 166 -1.97 0.54 -29.27
CA GLY A 166 -2.68 -0.15 -30.35
C GLY A 166 -3.20 -1.53 -29.93
N LYS A 167 -2.85 -2.58 -30.68
CA LYS A 167 -3.23 -3.96 -30.40
C LYS A 167 -2.68 -4.41 -29.04
N PRO A 168 -3.54 -4.86 -28.11
CA PRO A 168 -3.10 -5.43 -26.85
C PRO A 168 -2.29 -6.71 -27.04
N GLN A 169 -1.17 -6.84 -26.34
CA GLN A 169 -0.27 -7.99 -26.41
C GLN A 169 0.34 -8.26 -25.03
N GLY A 170 0.37 -9.51 -24.58
CA GLY A 170 0.76 -9.86 -23.21
C GLY A 170 -0.42 -9.80 -22.24
N THR A 171 -0.15 -9.67 -20.94
CA THR A 171 -1.17 -9.63 -19.89
C THR A 171 -1.35 -8.20 -19.36
N GLN A 172 -2.58 -7.69 -19.38
CA GLN A 172 -2.86 -6.38 -18.80
C GLN A 172 -2.70 -6.39 -17.28
N VAL A 173 -2.16 -5.31 -16.73
CA VAL A 173 -2.07 -5.05 -15.29
C VAL A 173 -2.72 -3.71 -14.95
N THR A 174 -3.08 -3.53 -13.69
CA THR A 174 -3.61 -2.25 -13.19
C THR A 174 -2.53 -1.40 -12.52
N GLU A 175 -2.82 -0.12 -12.28
CA GLU A 175 -1.93 0.77 -11.57
C GLU A 175 -1.70 0.30 -10.12
N GLU A 176 -2.73 -0.24 -9.46
CA GLU A 176 -2.63 -0.79 -8.10
C GLU A 176 -1.69 -2.00 -8.05
N GLN A 177 -1.77 -2.90 -9.04
CA GLN A 177 -0.86 -4.05 -9.14
C GLN A 177 0.58 -3.61 -9.39
N LEU A 178 0.77 -2.57 -10.19
CA LEU A 178 2.10 -2.01 -10.45
C LEU A 178 2.71 -1.39 -9.21
N LYS A 179 1.92 -0.86 -8.29
CA LYS A 179 2.41 -0.21 -7.05
C LYS A 179 2.61 -1.16 -5.87
N SER A 180 2.19 -2.42 -5.97
CA SER A 180 2.08 -3.33 -4.82
C SER A 180 3.23 -4.34 -4.64
N GLY A 181 4.16 -4.45 -5.59
CA GLY A 181 5.08 -5.59 -5.63
C GLY A 181 4.59 -6.75 -6.51
N GLU A 182 3.28 -6.88 -6.74
CA GLU A 182 2.72 -8.05 -7.43
C GLU A 182 3.34 -8.26 -8.82
N VAL A 183 3.41 -7.20 -9.63
CA VAL A 183 3.99 -7.26 -10.98
C VAL A 183 5.50 -7.50 -10.92
N THR A 184 6.20 -6.95 -9.94
CA THR A 184 7.64 -7.22 -9.68
C THR A 184 7.88 -8.70 -9.41
N LYS A 185 7.02 -9.35 -8.61
CA LYS A 185 7.09 -10.79 -8.36
C LYS A 185 6.80 -11.61 -9.61
N LYS A 186 5.80 -11.21 -10.40
CA LYS A 186 5.48 -11.86 -11.68
C LYS A 186 6.64 -11.78 -12.67
N LEU A 187 7.25 -10.60 -12.83
CA LEU A 187 8.40 -10.37 -13.70
C LEU A 187 9.64 -11.15 -13.26
N GLN A 188 9.92 -11.23 -11.95
CA GLN A 188 10.95 -12.12 -11.40
C GLN A 188 10.66 -13.60 -11.77
N GLY A 189 9.39 -14.01 -11.73
CA GLY A 189 8.96 -15.37 -12.05
C GLY A 189 9.51 -16.39 -11.04
N ASN A 190 9.82 -17.59 -11.51
CA ASN A 190 10.40 -18.66 -10.68
C ASN A 190 11.94 -18.61 -10.61
N ARG A 191 12.56 -17.52 -11.08
CA ARG A 191 14.02 -17.37 -11.09
C ARG A 191 14.53 -17.10 -9.67
N THR A 192 15.43 -17.96 -9.20
CA THR A 192 15.97 -17.88 -7.83
C THR A 192 17.49 -17.68 -7.78
N ASP A 193 18.16 -17.60 -8.94
CA ASP A 193 19.61 -17.46 -9.05
C ASP A 193 20.10 -16.08 -8.63
N LYS A 194 19.30 -15.04 -8.87
CA LYS A 194 19.55 -13.67 -8.41
C LYS A 194 18.27 -12.83 -8.45
N CYS A 195 18.35 -11.62 -7.90
CA CYS A 195 17.32 -10.61 -8.07
C CYS A 195 17.47 -9.91 -9.43
N TYR A 196 16.43 -9.94 -10.25
CA TYR A 196 16.33 -9.20 -11.51
C TYR A 196 15.44 -7.98 -11.36
N TRP A 197 14.33 -8.16 -10.63
CA TRP A 197 13.29 -7.16 -10.43
C TRP A 197 13.16 -6.83 -8.95
N ALA A 198 12.98 -5.54 -8.67
CA ALA A 198 12.75 -5.03 -7.33
C ALA A 198 11.89 -3.77 -7.42
N GLN A 199 11.39 -3.32 -6.27
CA GLN A 199 10.44 -2.23 -6.26
C GLN A 199 10.48 -1.46 -4.95
N LEU A 200 10.42 -0.14 -5.07
CA LEU A 200 9.97 0.71 -3.98
C LEU A 200 8.43 0.63 -3.93
N LEU A 201 7.85 0.03 -2.89
CA LEU A 201 6.38 -0.10 -2.80
C LEU A 201 5.71 1.28 -2.90
N GLY A 202 4.61 1.35 -3.66
CA GLY A 202 3.94 2.61 -4.03
C GLY A 202 4.40 3.20 -5.38
N GLU A 203 5.58 2.79 -5.89
CA GLU A 203 6.14 3.22 -7.17
C GLU A 203 6.07 2.11 -8.23
N MET A 204 6.45 2.42 -9.48
CA MET A 204 6.53 1.42 -10.56
C MET A 204 7.61 0.35 -10.31
N PRO A 205 7.43 -0.90 -10.81
CA PRO A 205 8.46 -1.92 -10.81
C PRO A 205 9.72 -1.45 -11.54
N GLY A 206 10.89 -1.82 -11.02
CA GLY A 206 12.17 -1.51 -11.63
C GLY A 206 13.11 -2.71 -11.65
N LEU A 207 14.22 -2.53 -12.34
CA LEU A 207 15.33 -3.48 -12.27
C LEU A 207 16.03 -3.36 -10.91
N TYR A 208 16.54 -4.48 -10.43
CA TYR A 208 17.22 -4.53 -9.15
C TYR A 208 18.48 -3.67 -9.13
N CYS A 209 18.62 -2.86 -8.08
CA CYS A 209 19.80 -2.05 -7.79
C CYS A 209 20.27 -2.34 -6.36
N ALA A 210 21.48 -2.85 -6.20
CA ALA A 210 22.02 -3.20 -4.88
C ALA A 210 22.19 -1.98 -3.95
N ALA A 211 22.41 -0.78 -4.51
CA ALA A 211 22.54 0.45 -3.74
C ALA A 211 21.20 0.92 -3.13
N ASP A 212 20.07 0.41 -3.63
CA ASP A 212 18.73 0.81 -3.20
C ASP A 212 18.17 -0.06 -2.07
N LYS A 213 18.86 -1.15 -1.69
CA LYS A 213 18.38 -2.10 -0.67
C LYS A 213 18.01 -1.45 0.67
N SER A 214 18.73 -0.40 1.06
CA SER A 214 18.52 0.31 2.32
C SER A 214 17.46 1.41 2.24
N LYS A 215 16.88 1.68 1.05
CA LYS A 215 15.76 2.61 0.92
C LYS A 215 14.55 2.01 1.64
N ALA A 216 13.81 2.85 2.35
CA ALA A 216 12.58 2.45 3.01
C ALA A 216 11.62 1.84 1.98
N ASN A 217 10.96 0.73 2.32
CA ASN A 217 9.97 0.03 1.49
C ASN A 217 10.51 -0.53 0.17
N TYR A 218 11.82 -0.67 0.00
CA TYR A 218 12.40 -1.34 -1.16
C TYR A 218 12.34 -2.86 -0.98
N VAL A 219 11.49 -3.52 -1.77
CA VAL A 219 11.34 -4.97 -1.80
C VAL A 219 12.16 -5.58 -2.93
N TYR A 220 12.92 -6.63 -2.62
CA TYR A 220 13.78 -7.33 -3.56
C TYR A 220 13.82 -8.83 -3.24
N TYR A 221 14.20 -9.65 -4.21
CA TYR A 221 14.41 -11.08 -4.00
C TYR A 221 15.80 -11.35 -3.42
N ASP A 222 15.87 -11.92 -2.22
CA ASP A 222 17.12 -12.37 -1.59
C ASP A 222 17.38 -13.83 -1.99
N ALA A 223 18.32 -14.03 -2.91
CA ALA A 223 18.68 -15.34 -3.42
C ALA A 223 19.29 -16.26 -2.34
N ALA A 224 19.97 -15.71 -1.32
CA ALA A 224 20.54 -16.49 -0.24
C ALA A 224 19.45 -17.04 0.69
N LYS A 225 18.40 -16.26 0.93
CA LYS A 225 17.23 -16.66 1.74
C LYS A 225 16.13 -17.34 0.93
N LYS A 226 16.25 -17.35 -0.40
CA LYS A 226 15.23 -17.84 -1.34
C LYS A 226 13.85 -17.21 -1.13
N GLY A 227 13.81 -15.91 -0.83
CA GLY A 227 12.57 -15.22 -0.49
C GLY A 227 12.65 -13.71 -0.72
N TRP A 228 11.49 -13.04 -0.72
CA TRP A 228 11.42 -11.59 -0.82
C TRP A 228 11.80 -10.95 0.51
N ALA A 229 12.52 -9.84 0.44
CA ALA A 229 13.06 -9.13 1.59
C ALA A 229 12.90 -7.61 1.44
N CYS A 230 12.91 -6.93 2.58
CA CYS A 230 13.02 -5.47 2.71
C CYS A 230 13.93 -5.16 3.90
N GLU A 231 14.89 -4.23 3.78
CA GLU A 231 15.77 -3.91 4.92
C GLU A 231 15.07 -3.01 5.96
N ASP A 232 14.27 -2.08 5.48
CA ASP A 232 13.57 -1.08 6.30
C ASP A 232 12.15 -0.89 5.77
N PHE A 233 11.19 -1.55 6.39
CA PHE A 233 9.78 -1.41 6.06
C PHE A 233 9.13 -0.34 6.94
N ARG A 234 8.53 0.67 6.33
CA ARG A 234 7.91 1.80 7.00
C ARG A 234 6.48 1.98 6.55
N LEU A 235 5.57 1.95 7.52
CA LEU A 235 4.22 2.45 7.38
C LEU A 235 4.17 3.86 7.93
N THR A 236 3.57 4.79 7.17
CA THR A 236 3.27 6.14 7.64
C THR A 236 1.79 6.26 7.90
N ASP A 237 1.41 6.77 9.06
CA ASP A 237 0.03 6.83 9.47
C ASP A 237 -0.87 7.64 8.53
N GLY A 238 -1.97 7.02 8.13
CA GLY A 238 -2.92 7.59 7.17
C GLY A 238 -2.47 7.60 5.71
N THR A 239 -1.25 7.15 5.41
CA THR A 239 -0.78 6.97 4.03
C THR A 239 -0.98 5.51 3.61
N PRO A 240 -1.80 5.23 2.58
CA PRO A 240 -1.92 3.88 2.02
C PRO A 240 -0.59 3.40 1.44
N LEU A 241 -0.23 2.14 1.69
CA LEU A 241 0.90 1.49 1.05
C LEU A 241 0.46 0.15 0.43
N PRO A 242 0.36 0.04 -0.90
CA PRO A 242 -0.04 -1.22 -1.53
C PRO A 242 0.99 -2.34 -1.26
N ILE A 243 0.52 -3.51 -0.83
CA ILE A 243 1.36 -4.68 -0.55
C ILE A 243 0.73 -5.90 -1.21
N GLY A 244 1.37 -6.41 -2.27
CA GLY A 244 0.88 -7.49 -3.14
C GLY A 244 1.78 -8.72 -3.17
N LEU A 245 2.82 -8.77 -2.33
CA LEU A 245 3.66 -9.95 -2.12
C LEU A 245 4.07 -10.06 -0.65
N ASP A 246 4.23 -11.31 -0.18
CA ASP A 246 4.79 -11.59 1.14
C ASP A 246 6.31 -11.36 1.12
N PHE A 247 6.85 -10.69 2.15
CA PHE A 247 8.30 -10.50 2.31
C PHE A 247 8.71 -10.44 3.77
N THR A 248 9.99 -10.73 4.05
CA THR A 248 10.56 -10.55 5.39
C THR A 248 11.25 -9.19 5.50
N ALA A 249 10.78 -8.35 6.41
CA ALA A 249 11.39 -7.06 6.72
C ALA A 249 12.42 -7.21 7.85
N ALA A 250 13.65 -6.73 7.63
CA ALA A 250 14.69 -6.76 8.67
C ALA A 250 14.35 -5.81 9.82
N ASN A 251 13.82 -4.62 9.51
CA ASN A 251 13.23 -3.68 10.45
C ASN A 251 11.84 -3.24 9.98
N VAL A 252 10.90 -3.09 10.90
CA VAL A 252 9.56 -2.56 10.67
C VAL A 252 9.32 -1.38 11.60
N THR A 253 8.88 -0.26 11.02
CA THR A 253 8.46 0.93 11.75
C THR A 253 7.05 1.32 11.31
N TYR A 254 6.19 1.63 12.27
CA TYR A 254 4.92 2.31 12.00
C TYR A 254 4.97 3.71 12.59
N GLU A 255 5.08 4.71 11.73
CA GLU A 255 5.20 6.13 12.07
C GLU A 255 3.81 6.70 12.37
N ARG A 256 3.32 6.41 13.58
CA ARG A 256 2.07 6.94 14.12
C ARG A 256 2.32 7.71 15.40
N LYS A 257 1.75 8.91 15.49
CA LYS A 257 1.84 9.75 16.70
C LYS A 257 0.84 9.28 17.74
N PHE A 258 1.31 9.13 18.98
CA PHE A 258 0.50 8.87 20.16
C PHE A 258 0.78 9.94 21.21
N ASN A 259 -0.24 10.62 21.73
CA ASN A 259 -0.11 11.70 22.72
C ASN A 259 -0.46 11.23 24.16
N GLY A 260 0.33 10.29 24.71
CA GLY A 260 0.15 9.81 26.10
C GLY A 260 -0.70 8.54 26.20
N THR A 261 -1.49 8.40 27.29
CA THR A 261 -2.45 7.28 27.43
C THR A 261 -3.51 7.40 26.35
N GLN A 262 -3.50 6.47 25.39
CA GLN A 262 -4.36 6.58 24.22
C GLN A 262 -4.94 5.24 23.79
N ASN A 263 -6.19 5.35 23.36
CA ASN A 263 -6.91 4.28 22.71
C ASN A 263 -6.79 4.45 21.21
N ALA A 264 -6.67 3.33 20.51
CA ALA A 264 -6.43 3.35 19.07
C ALA A 264 -7.04 2.13 18.39
N THR A 265 -7.29 2.24 17.09
CA THR A 265 -7.57 1.10 16.25
C THR A 265 -6.38 0.80 15.34
N LEU A 266 -6.12 -0.48 15.08
CA LEU A 266 -5.05 -0.98 14.22
C LEU A 266 -5.58 -2.01 13.24
N CYS A 267 -5.01 -2.05 12.04
CA CYS A 267 -5.12 -3.16 11.11
C CYS A 267 -3.81 -3.24 10.32
N LEU A 268 -2.84 -4.02 10.79
CA LEU A 268 -1.46 -4.00 10.30
C LEU A 268 -1.21 -5.14 9.29
N PRO A 269 -0.31 -4.98 8.30
CA PRO A 269 -0.04 -5.99 7.28
C PRO A 269 0.91 -7.11 7.75
N TYR A 270 1.11 -7.27 9.06
CA TYR A 270 2.02 -8.26 9.65
C TYR A 270 1.51 -8.74 11.00
N ASP A 271 1.99 -9.91 11.41
CA ASP A 271 1.78 -10.40 12.78
C ASP A 271 2.64 -9.56 13.75
N LEU A 272 2.08 -9.18 14.90
CA LEU A 272 2.74 -8.36 15.90
C LEU A 272 2.41 -8.88 17.30
N TYR A 273 3.40 -8.96 18.18
CA TYR A 273 3.15 -9.23 19.59
C TYR A 273 2.89 -7.93 20.35
N ALA A 274 1.88 -7.90 21.21
CA ALA A 274 1.49 -6.75 22.01
C ALA A 274 2.61 -6.41 23.02
N GLN A 275 3.31 -5.31 22.77
CA GLN A 275 4.41 -4.82 23.60
C GLN A 275 4.18 -3.35 23.94
N GLY A 276 3.95 -3.07 25.23
CA GLY A 276 3.64 -1.72 25.72
C GLY A 276 2.18 -1.29 25.50
N PHE A 277 1.29 -2.22 25.11
CA PHE A 277 -0.16 -1.99 24.97
C PHE A 277 -0.94 -3.29 25.18
N LYS A 278 -2.23 -3.18 25.47
CA LYS A 278 -3.20 -4.29 25.41
C LYS A 278 -3.99 -4.22 24.10
N ALA A 279 -4.39 -5.37 23.57
CA ALA A 279 -5.18 -5.47 22.35
C ALA A 279 -6.48 -6.22 22.59
N TYR A 280 -7.51 -5.83 21.85
CA TYR A 280 -8.85 -6.35 21.99
C TYR A 280 -9.50 -6.55 20.61
N THR A 281 -10.35 -7.55 20.52
CA THR A 281 -11.19 -7.81 19.35
C THR A 281 -12.66 -7.60 19.69
N LEU A 282 -13.47 -7.29 18.67
CA LEU A 282 -14.90 -7.04 18.86
C LEU A 282 -15.59 -8.31 19.36
N SER A 283 -16.29 -8.23 20.50
CA SER A 283 -17.04 -9.34 21.11
C SER A 283 -18.56 -9.15 21.01
N GLY A 284 -19.02 -7.92 20.80
CA GLY A 284 -20.42 -7.63 20.57
C GLY A 284 -20.73 -6.14 20.65
N GLY A 285 -22.00 -5.83 20.87
CA GLY A 285 -22.45 -4.47 21.05
C GLY A 285 -23.94 -4.42 21.36
N ASN A 286 -24.37 -3.25 21.82
CA ASN A 286 -25.77 -2.90 22.00
C ASN A 286 -26.02 -1.47 21.50
N LYS A 287 -27.23 -0.95 21.69
CA LYS A 287 -27.67 0.31 21.09
C LYS A 287 -26.69 1.49 21.29
N ASN A 288 -25.96 1.54 22.41
CA ASN A 288 -25.08 2.66 22.77
C ASN A 288 -23.62 2.25 23.06
N GLU A 289 -23.28 0.97 22.94
CA GLU A 289 -21.99 0.43 23.37
C GLU A 289 -21.45 -0.59 22.37
N VAL A 290 -20.14 -0.67 22.29
CA VAL A 290 -19.40 -1.73 21.60
C VAL A 290 -18.52 -2.44 22.61
N HIS A 291 -18.59 -3.77 22.60
CA HIS A 291 -17.91 -4.62 23.56
C HIS A 291 -16.70 -5.24 22.89
N PHE A 292 -15.58 -5.23 23.58
CA PHE A 292 -14.33 -5.80 23.11
C PHE A 292 -13.77 -6.75 24.16
N LYS A 293 -13.29 -7.91 23.69
CA LYS A 293 -12.62 -8.90 24.52
C LYS A 293 -11.12 -8.84 24.29
N GLU A 294 -10.35 -8.88 25.36
CA GLU A 294 -8.89 -8.94 25.30
C GLU A 294 -8.46 -10.17 24.50
N VAL A 295 -7.51 -9.99 23.59
CA VAL A 295 -6.92 -11.08 22.82
C VAL A 295 -5.58 -11.48 23.43
N ASP A 296 -5.13 -12.68 23.08
CA ASP A 296 -3.78 -13.12 23.39
C ASP A 296 -2.74 -12.12 22.84
N ASP A 297 -1.52 -12.23 23.33
CA ASP A 297 -0.43 -11.32 23.00
C ASP A 297 -0.11 -11.23 21.50
N LYS A 298 -0.57 -12.14 20.64
CA LYS A 298 -0.32 -12.13 19.20
C LYS A 298 -1.48 -11.52 18.38
N LEU A 299 -1.20 -10.40 17.71
CA LEU A 299 -2.05 -9.79 16.69
C LEU A 299 -1.71 -10.39 15.32
N THR A 300 -2.71 -10.79 14.54
CA THR A 300 -2.52 -11.35 13.20
C THR A 300 -2.66 -10.32 12.10
N ALA A 301 -1.88 -10.48 11.03
CA ALA A 301 -1.92 -9.61 9.86
C ALA A 301 -3.34 -9.41 9.33
N TYR A 302 -3.64 -8.17 8.93
CA TYR A 302 -4.89 -7.67 8.38
C TYR A 302 -6.13 -7.87 9.27
N THR A 303 -5.94 -8.21 10.55
CA THR A 303 -7.04 -8.32 11.50
C THR A 303 -7.21 -6.98 12.24
N PRO A 304 -8.44 -6.45 12.38
CA PRO A 304 -8.67 -5.21 13.09
C PRO A 304 -8.65 -5.41 14.62
N TYR A 305 -7.92 -4.53 15.31
CA TYR A 305 -7.79 -4.52 16.78
C TYR A 305 -8.08 -3.14 17.35
N TYR A 306 -8.72 -3.11 18.52
CA TYR A 306 -8.72 -1.95 19.41
C TYR A 306 -7.58 -2.13 20.41
N ILE A 307 -6.83 -1.08 20.69
CA ILE A 307 -5.72 -1.13 21.65
C ILE A 307 -5.87 -0.05 22.71
N THR A 308 -5.35 -0.33 23.90
CA THR A 308 -5.15 0.63 24.98
C THR A 308 -3.65 0.64 25.31
N ALA A 309 -3.04 1.82 25.37
CA ALA A 309 -1.63 1.98 25.68
C ALA A 309 -1.42 3.03 26.78
N ASN A 310 -0.57 2.72 27.76
CA ASN A 310 -0.19 3.64 28.86
C ASN A 310 1.12 4.39 28.54
N GLY A 311 1.50 4.43 27.26
CA GLY A 311 2.75 4.97 26.74
C GLY A 311 2.81 4.80 25.23
N MET A 312 4.00 4.94 24.63
CA MET A 312 4.17 4.75 23.19
C MET A 312 4.14 3.25 22.85
N PRO A 313 3.12 2.75 22.12
CA PRO A 313 3.05 1.33 21.77
C PRO A 313 4.15 0.98 20.76
N GLN A 314 4.77 -0.19 20.92
CA GLN A 314 5.74 -0.68 19.95
C GLN A 314 5.01 -1.42 18.82
N LEU A 315 4.76 -0.72 17.72
CA LEU A 315 4.02 -1.23 16.56
C LEU A 315 4.93 -1.78 15.45
N GLY A 316 6.13 -2.20 15.80
CA GLY A 316 7.15 -2.65 14.86
C GLY A 316 8.23 -3.46 15.56
N GLY A 317 9.28 -3.82 14.82
CA GLY A 317 10.30 -4.70 15.36
C GLY A 317 11.29 -5.17 14.28
N ARG A 318 11.93 -6.31 14.56
CA ARG A 318 12.94 -6.92 13.67
C ARG A 318 12.46 -8.25 13.13
N ASN A 319 12.88 -8.58 11.91
CA ASN A 319 12.61 -9.86 11.25
C ASN A 319 11.12 -10.22 11.23
N ILE A 320 10.29 -9.28 10.77
CA ILE A 320 8.84 -9.46 10.70
C ILE A 320 8.44 -9.83 9.29
N GLU A 321 7.57 -10.82 9.17
CA GLU A 321 6.99 -11.22 7.89
C GLU A 321 5.77 -10.31 7.59
N VAL A 322 5.91 -9.50 6.54
CA VAL A 322 4.84 -8.68 5.99
C VAL A 322 4.09 -9.50 4.96
N LYS A 323 2.76 -9.47 5.04
CA LYS A 323 1.87 -10.28 4.22
C LYS A 323 1.29 -9.46 3.08
N ALA A 324 1.14 -10.10 1.92
CA ALA A 324 0.36 -9.60 0.81
C ALA A 324 -1.09 -9.38 1.25
N TYR A 325 -1.66 -8.27 0.82
CA TYR A 325 -3.06 -7.95 1.08
C TYR A 325 -3.98 -8.97 0.42
N LYS A 326 -4.97 -9.43 1.19
CA LYS A 326 -6.09 -10.25 0.76
C LYS A 326 -7.34 -9.76 1.49
N ASP A 327 -8.45 -9.66 0.78
CA ASP A 327 -9.70 -9.09 1.32
C ASP A 327 -10.32 -9.92 2.46
N ASP A 328 -9.87 -11.16 2.67
CA ASP A 328 -10.51 -12.17 3.51
C ASP A 328 -10.47 -11.90 5.02
N LYS A 329 -9.55 -11.04 5.50
CA LYS A 329 -9.31 -10.84 6.95
C LYS A 329 -9.68 -9.48 7.51
N MET A 330 -10.22 -8.59 6.68
CA MET A 330 -10.42 -7.18 7.04
C MET A 330 -11.62 -6.91 7.94
N THR A 331 -12.45 -7.90 8.27
CA THR A 331 -13.68 -7.68 9.05
C THR A 331 -13.89 -8.76 10.11
N THR A 332 -14.04 -8.32 11.35
CA THR A 332 -14.45 -9.16 12.49
C THR A 332 -15.92 -8.89 12.84
N PRO A 333 -16.84 -9.84 12.59
CA PRO A 333 -18.25 -9.70 12.97
C PRO A 333 -18.50 -10.17 14.42
N ALA A 334 -19.39 -9.48 15.14
CA ALA A 334 -19.89 -9.92 16.45
C ALA A 334 -21.28 -9.34 16.75
N ALA A 335 -22.26 -10.18 17.10
CA ALA A 335 -23.63 -9.78 17.45
C ALA A 335 -24.30 -8.80 16.45
N GLY A 336 -24.01 -8.93 15.14
CA GLY A 336 -24.52 -8.04 14.09
C GLY A 336 -23.72 -6.75 13.86
N TYR A 337 -22.75 -6.45 14.73
CA TYR A 337 -21.75 -5.42 14.52
C TYR A 337 -20.57 -5.97 13.71
N LYS A 338 -19.84 -5.09 13.04
CA LYS A 338 -18.62 -5.44 12.32
C LYS A 338 -17.52 -4.47 12.70
N PHE A 339 -16.35 -4.98 13.03
CA PHE A 339 -15.13 -4.19 13.15
C PHE A 339 -14.31 -4.39 11.90
N THR A 340 -14.14 -3.33 11.12
CA THR A 340 -13.57 -3.39 9.78
C THR A 340 -12.29 -2.58 9.72
N GLY A 341 -11.21 -3.23 9.31
CA GLY A 341 -9.92 -2.60 9.07
C GLY A 341 -9.91 -1.77 7.78
N THR A 342 -8.86 -0.98 7.59
CA THR A 342 -8.58 -0.24 6.37
C THR A 342 -7.17 -0.52 5.89
N VAL A 343 -6.98 -0.74 4.58
CA VAL A 343 -5.64 -0.75 3.95
C VAL A 343 -5.44 0.46 3.06
N ALA A 344 -6.49 0.84 2.34
CA ALA A 344 -6.67 2.17 1.78
C ALA A 344 -7.58 2.96 2.73
N GLY A 345 -7.41 4.28 2.78
CA GLY A 345 -8.34 5.12 3.52
C GLY A 345 -9.76 5.03 2.97
N VAL A 346 -10.77 5.14 3.84
CA VAL A 346 -12.19 5.09 3.45
C VAL A 346 -12.75 6.50 3.41
N SER A 347 -13.36 6.88 2.29
CA SER A 347 -13.97 8.21 2.16
C SER A 347 -15.11 8.42 3.14
N ASN A 348 -15.34 9.67 3.58
CA ASN A 348 -16.45 10.01 4.46
C ASN A 348 -17.80 9.53 3.92
N ALA A 349 -18.03 9.68 2.62
CA ALA A 349 -19.28 9.32 1.96
C ALA A 349 -19.52 7.80 2.01
N THR A 350 -18.49 7.01 1.69
CA THR A 350 -18.54 5.55 1.77
C THR A 350 -18.78 5.08 3.21
N ALA A 351 -18.06 5.67 4.16
CA ALA A 351 -18.20 5.35 5.58
C ALA A 351 -19.59 5.71 6.13
N ALA A 352 -20.11 6.91 5.81
CA ALA A 352 -21.45 7.33 6.20
C ALA A 352 -22.53 6.42 5.60
N ALA A 353 -22.43 6.05 4.32
CA ALA A 353 -23.34 5.12 3.67
C ALA A 353 -23.33 3.73 4.31
N ALA A 354 -22.19 3.31 4.85
CA ALA A 354 -22.03 2.05 5.57
C ALA A 354 -22.48 2.11 7.05
N ASN A 355 -23.00 3.25 7.54
CA ASN A 355 -23.27 3.47 8.98
C ASN A 355 -22.03 3.24 9.86
N ALA A 356 -20.88 3.73 9.39
CA ALA A 356 -19.63 3.60 10.11
C ALA A 356 -19.55 4.50 11.35
N TYR A 357 -18.78 4.05 12.34
CA TYR A 357 -18.38 4.79 13.51
C TYR A 357 -16.86 4.73 13.68
N ILE A 358 -16.24 5.86 13.99
CA ILE A 358 -14.78 6.00 14.10
C ILE A 358 -14.37 6.44 15.50
N LEU A 359 -13.27 5.87 16.00
CA LEU A 359 -12.72 6.24 17.30
C LEU A 359 -12.19 7.67 17.25
N GLN A 360 -12.61 8.51 18.19
CA GLN A 360 -12.16 9.89 18.36
C GLN A 360 -11.31 10.05 19.63
N ASP A 361 -10.73 11.24 19.80
CA ASP A 361 -9.84 11.58 20.92
C ASP A 361 -10.53 11.52 22.30
N ASP A 362 -11.87 11.55 22.34
CA ASP A 362 -12.65 11.37 23.57
C ASP A 362 -12.78 9.90 24.00
N GLY A 363 -12.17 8.98 23.25
CA GLY A 363 -12.16 7.54 23.52
C GLY A 363 -13.44 6.81 23.08
N LYS A 364 -14.36 7.49 22.40
CA LYS A 364 -15.61 6.90 21.90
C LYS A 364 -15.61 6.75 20.40
N PHE A 365 -16.50 5.88 19.92
CA PHE A 365 -16.77 5.73 18.50
C PHE A 365 -17.90 6.67 18.07
N HIS A 366 -17.61 7.63 17.20
CA HIS A 366 -18.55 8.63 16.70
C HIS A 366 -19.10 8.25 15.35
N LYS A 367 -20.41 8.45 15.15
CA LYS A 367 -21.05 8.17 13.86
C LYS A 367 -20.49 9.06 12.75
N VAL A 368 -20.10 8.44 11.65
CA VAL A 368 -19.70 9.17 10.44
C VAL A 368 -20.94 9.76 9.78
N THR A 369 -20.89 11.06 9.47
CA THR A 369 -21.98 11.80 8.83
C THR A 369 -21.45 12.59 7.64
N THR A 370 -22.30 12.86 6.64
CA THR A 370 -21.93 13.63 5.44
C THR A 370 -21.70 15.12 5.70
N ALA A 371 -21.87 15.59 6.93
CA ALA A 371 -21.67 16.99 7.31
C ALA A 371 -20.19 17.42 7.30
N TYR A 372 -19.26 16.46 7.27
CA TYR A 372 -17.81 16.71 7.29
C TYR A 372 -17.13 15.97 6.13
N SER A 373 -15.95 16.44 5.73
CA SER A 373 -15.12 15.78 4.70
C SER A 373 -13.84 15.23 5.34
N ALA A 374 -13.95 14.08 6.02
CA ALA A 374 -12.83 13.36 6.62
C ALA A 374 -12.65 11.97 5.99
N THR A 375 -11.42 11.47 5.92
CA THR A 375 -11.15 10.09 5.46
C THR A 375 -10.80 9.24 6.69
N ILE A 376 -11.37 8.04 6.79
CA ILE A 376 -10.88 7.05 7.76
C ILE A 376 -9.46 6.65 7.29
N PRO A 377 -8.40 6.89 8.07
CA PRO A 377 -7.03 6.68 7.59
C PRO A 377 -6.72 5.21 7.29
N ALA A 378 -5.70 4.94 6.47
CA ALA A 378 -5.19 3.60 6.22
C ALA A 378 -4.60 2.93 7.48
N TYR A 379 -4.64 1.59 7.52
CA TYR A 379 -4.17 0.73 8.62
C TYR A 379 -4.84 0.99 9.98
N ARG A 380 -6.06 1.52 9.94
CA ARG A 380 -6.94 1.73 11.09
C ARG A 380 -8.09 0.73 11.04
N ALA A 381 -9.03 0.87 11.98
CA ALA A 381 -10.30 0.15 11.91
C ALA A 381 -11.46 1.00 12.44
N TYR A 382 -12.66 0.66 12.00
CA TYR A 382 -13.92 1.34 12.31
C TYR A 382 -15.05 0.34 12.54
N ILE A 383 -16.11 0.77 13.22
CA ILE A 383 -17.28 -0.07 13.52
C ILE A 383 -18.37 0.18 12.48
N ILE A 384 -19.03 -0.88 12.01
CA ILE A 384 -20.30 -0.81 11.30
C ILE A 384 -21.37 -1.41 12.21
N CYS A 385 -22.39 -0.62 12.50
CA CYS A 385 -23.51 -1.05 13.33
C CYS A 385 -24.61 -1.72 12.49
N PRO A 386 -25.36 -2.66 13.08
CA PRO A 386 -26.57 -3.16 12.44
C PRO A 386 -27.64 -2.04 12.36
N PRO A 387 -28.58 -2.12 11.39
CA PRO A 387 -29.54 -1.03 11.12
C PRO A 387 -30.29 -0.53 12.36
N GLN A 388 -30.74 -1.44 13.23
CA GLN A 388 -31.46 -1.13 14.47
C GLN A 388 -30.64 -0.37 15.52
N ALA A 389 -29.31 -0.40 15.44
CA ALA A 389 -28.40 0.27 16.37
C ALA A 389 -27.76 1.55 15.78
N SER A 390 -27.97 1.84 14.49
CA SER A 390 -27.39 3.01 13.80
C SER A 390 -27.93 4.37 14.29
N GLY A 391 -28.89 4.40 15.23
CA GLY A 391 -29.47 5.63 15.75
C GLY A 391 -28.60 6.40 16.76
N ALA A 392 -27.60 5.75 17.37
CA ALA A 392 -26.75 6.40 18.38
C ALA A 392 -25.77 7.38 17.72
N LYS A 393 -25.55 8.53 18.37
CA LYS A 393 -24.52 9.50 17.93
C LYS A 393 -23.11 9.01 18.24
N GLU A 394 -22.97 8.39 19.41
CA GLU A 394 -21.70 7.91 19.98
C GLU A 394 -21.90 6.49 20.52
N LEU A 395 -20.85 5.68 20.46
CA LEU A 395 -20.79 4.37 21.09
C LEU A 395 -19.66 4.37 22.12
N SER A 396 -19.98 3.97 23.34
CA SER A 396 -18.98 3.79 24.39
C SER A 396 -18.28 2.45 24.23
N VAL A 397 -16.99 2.40 24.59
CA VAL A 397 -16.20 1.18 24.59
C VAL A 397 -16.36 0.47 25.93
N VAL A 398 -16.67 -0.82 25.89
CA VAL A 398 -16.68 -1.72 27.07
C VAL A 398 -15.63 -2.80 26.84
N LEU A 399 -14.75 -3.00 27.81
CA LEU A 399 -13.72 -4.03 27.79
C LEU A 399 -14.19 -5.20 28.67
N ASP A 400 -14.48 -6.33 28.05
CA ASP A 400 -15.03 -7.50 28.74
C ASP A 400 -14.04 -8.04 29.75
N GLY A 401 -14.48 -8.16 31.01
CA GLY A 401 -13.66 -8.70 32.10
C GLY A 401 -12.83 -7.67 32.87
N GLU A 402 -12.77 -6.40 32.42
CA GLU A 402 -12.25 -5.31 33.25
C GLU A 402 -13.40 -4.75 34.10
N THR A 403 -13.48 -5.14 35.38
CA THR A 403 -14.49 -4.59 36.28
C THR A 403 -14.23 -3.11 36.52
N THR A 404 -15.23 -2.28 36.22
CA THR A 404 -15.21 -0.84 36.46
C THR A 404 -15.31 -0.53 37.96
N GLY A 405 -14.27 -0.84 38.74
CA GLY A 405 -13.99 -0.29 40.07
C GLY A 405 -15.07 -0.38 41.18
N ILE A 406 -16.23 -1.00 40.94
CA ILE A 406 -17.33 -1.08 41.91
C ILE A 406 -17.09 -2.16 42.97
N ASP A 407 -16.19 -3.12 42.71
CA ASP A 407 -15.81 -4.17 43.66
C ASP A 407 -15.10 -3.63 44.92
N GLY A 408 -14.71 -2.35 44.93
CA GLY A 408 -14.07 -1.68 46.07
C GLY A 408 -15.03 -1.03 47.08
N VAL A 409 -16.35 -1.02 46.83
CA VAL A 409 -17.29 -0.48 47.82
C VAL A 409 -17.51 -1.52 48.92
N THR A 410 -16.58 -1.60 49.86
CA THR A 410 -16.80 -2.31 51.13
C THR A 410 -18.07 -1.73 51.76
N ASN A 411 -19.08 -2.57 52.01
CA ASN A 411 -20.24 -2.20 52.82
C ASN A 411 -19.73 -1.49 54.08
N GLY A 412 -19.98 -0.19 54.20
CA GLY A 412 -19.68 0.55 55.42
C GLY A 412 -20.36 -0.17 56.58
N ARG A 413 -19.65 -0.35 57.71
CA ARG A 413 -20.20 -0.98 58.91
C ARG A 413 -21.61 -0.46 59.19
N ALA A 414 -22.52 -1.35 59.57
CA ALA A 414 -23.91 -1.04 59.93
C ALA A 414 -24.02 -0.02 61.09
N ASP A 415 -22.91 0.26 61.78
CA ASP A 415 -22.81 1.13 62.96
C ASP A 415 -22.12 2.48 62.66
N GLY A 416 -22.03 2.88 61.40
CA GLY A 416 -21.40 4.14 60.99
C GLY A 416 -22.22 5.40 61.35
N PRO A 417 -21.63 6.60 61.17
CA PRO A 417 -22.33 7.87 61.38
C PRO A 417 -23.61 7.95 60.54
N VAL A 418 -24.62 8.60 61.12
CA VAL A 418 -25.95 8.79 60.52
C VAL A 418 -25.96 10.13 59.82
N TYR A 419 -26.37 10.15 58.56
CA TYR A 419 -26.50 11.37 57.76
C TYR A 419 -27.95 11.60 57.35
N ASP A 420 -28.37 12.87 57.30
CA ASP A 420 -29.64 13.24 56.66
C ASP A 420 -29.53 13.23 55.13
N LEU A 421 -30.65 13.47 54.43
CA LEU A 421 -30.68 13.51 52.96
C LEU A 421 -29.90 14.70 52.36
N GLN A 422 -29.47 15.65 53.19
CA GLN A 422 -28.61 16.76 52.81
C GLN A 422 -27.13 16.44 53.06
N GLY A 423 -26.80 15.22 53.51
CA GLY A 423 -25.43 14.77 53.76
C GLY A 423 -24.82 15.33 55.05
N ARG A 424 -25.61 15.92 55.95
CA ARG A 424 -25.13 16.40 57.24
C ARG A 424 -25.11 15.26 58.23
N ARG A 425 -24.02 15.13 58.99
CA ARG A 425 -23.91 14.14 60.08
C ARG A 425 -24.83 14.56 61.23
N VAL A 426 -25.80 13.71 61.57
CA VAL A 426 -26.83 13.95 62.59
C VAL A 426 -26.68 13.05 63.83
N ALA A 427 -25.93 11.96 63.72
CA ALA A 427 -25.53 11.14 64.86
C ALA A 427 -24.25 10.35 64.56
N ASP A 428 -23.56 9.90 65.59
CA ASP A 428 -22.32 9.13 65.45
C ASP A 428 -22.57 7.65 65.12
N ARG A 429 -23.75 7.12 65.45
CA ARG A 429 -24.24 5.77 65.16
C ARG A 429 -25.76 5.71 65.29
N LEU A 430 -26.40 4.73 64.66
CA LEU A 430 -27.86 4.52 64.76
C LEU A 430 -28.21 3.52 65.89
N ASP A 431 -28.00 3.92 67.15
CA ASP A 431 -28.42 3.15 68.32
C ASP A 431 -29.85 3.50 68.79
N ALA A 432 -30.32 2.85 69.85
CA ALA A 432 -31.66 3.07 70.41
C ALA A 432 -31.87 4.52 70.87
N ALA A 433 -30.83 5.18 71.40
CA ALA A 433 -30.92 6.57 71.84
C ALA A 433 -31.03 7.54 70.64
N ALA A 434 -30.29 7.28 69.57
CA ALA A 434 -30.38 8.03 68.32
C ALA A 434 -31.77 7.89 67.67
N ARG A 435 -32.35 6.68 67.66
CA ARG A 435 -33.71 6.45 67.13
C ARG A 435 -34.81 7.22 67.86
N HIS A 436 -34.63 7.51 69.15
CA HIS A 436 -35.57 8.32 69.93
C HIS A 436 -35.37 9.83 69.81
N ARG A 437 -34.17 10.29 69.41
CA ARG A 437 -33.83 11.71 69.30
C ARG A 437 -33.98 12.25 67.88
N LEU A 438 -33.81 11.39 66.88
CA LEU A 438 -33.96 11.76 65.47
C LEU A 438 -35.45 11.88 65.11
N PRO A 439 -35.85 12.94 64.39
CA PRO A 439 -37.19 13.01 63.80
C PRO A 439 -37.50 11.82 62.90
N ALA A 440 -38.79 11.48 62.76
CA ALA A 440 -39.22 10.48 61.79
C ALA A 440 -38.79 10.89 60.37
N GLY A 441 -38.12 9.99 59.65
CA GLY A 441 -37.49 10.34 58.39
C GLY A 441 -36.55 9.27 57.83
N VAL A 442 -35.93 9.62 56.71
CA VAL A 442 -34.98 8.78 56.00
C VAL A 442 -33.56 9.26 56.27
N TYR A 443 -32.68 8.34 56.65
CA TYR A 443 -31.28 8.59 56.94
C TYR A 443 -30.36 7.65 56.18
N ILE A 444 -29.09 8.03 56.01
CA ILE A 444 -28.05 7.19 55.45
C ILE A 444 -27.13 6.72 56.57
N VAL A 445 -26.99 5.40 56.74
CA VAL A 445 -26.14 4.76 57.75
C VAL A 445 -25.33 3.66 57.08
N GLY A 446 -24.00 3.75 57.16
CA GLY A 446 -23.12 2.75 56.51
C GLY A 446 -23.35 2.61 55.01
N GLY A 447 -23.81 3.68 54.34
CA GLY A 447 -24.14 3.68 52.91
C GLY A 447 -25.53 3.12 52.57
N ARG A 448 -26.38 2.79 53.55
CA ARG A 448 -27.75 2.29 53.34
C ARG A 448 -28.80 3.28 53.80
N LYS A 449 -29.93 3.28 53.08
CA LYS A 449 -31.14 4.03 53.47
C LYS A 449 -31.83 3.33 54.64
N VAL A 450 -32.00 4.04 55.75
CA VAL A 450 -32.70 3.55 56.96
C VAL A 450 -33.85 4.50 57.28
N VAL A 451 -35.00 3.93 57.64
CA VAL A 451 -36.19 4.70 58.04
C VAL A 451 -36.28 4.70 59.56
N VAL A 452 -36.29 5.88 60.17
CA VAL A 452 -36.65 6.10 61.57
C VAL A 452 -38.13 6.49 61.59
N LYS A 453 -38.92 5.76 62.38
CA LYS A 453 -40.37 5.95 62.50
C LYS A 453 -40.71 6.70 63.77
#